data_AF-A0A419GKN1-F1
#
_entry.id   AF-A0A419GKN1-F1
#
_cell.length_a   1.000
_cell.length_b   1.000
_cell.length_c   1.000
_cell.angle_alpha   90.00
_cell.angle_beta   90.00
_cell.angle_gamma   90.00
#
_symmetry.space_group_name_H-M   'P 1'
#
loop_
_entity.id
_entity.type
_entity.pdbx_description
1 polymer ?
#
loop_
_entity_poly.entity_id
_entity_poly.type
_entity_poly.pdbx_seq_one_letter_code
_entity_poly.pdbx_strand_id
1 'polypeptide(L)'
;MSERMWYYVKENKQEGPVPQSKMHEMFNAGILGAATLIWSDNLSKWTPAFKVEAFLVKVIPYPPPLPKQEPPPIPSLGLLAGIQVRPWVRFWARMFDLCSFSLLAGFVLVFFHPSMSNMPDFALGMLIIFIWIFVESSLISTWGSTPGKWLFKTSLRNGAGDKLTFSSALTRSFSVWWRGLGIGFPIVILITLAIAHNNLTKDGITSWDREGNFIVSHDKIGPMRVIVAIIFFIGYFYLIGLLTAYQRHS
;
A
#
# COMPACT_ATOMS: atom_id res chain seq x y z
N MET A 1 -62.64 -21.96 -18.98
CA MET A 1 -62.05 -21.92 -20.34
C MET A 1 -61.29 -23.22 -20.53
N SER A 2 -61.52 -23.97 -21.61
CA SER A 2 -60.78 -25.20 -21.91
C SER A 2 -59.32 -24.85 -22.24
N GLU A 3 -58.36 -25.49 -21.55
CA GLU A 3 -56.94 -25.32 -21.88
C GLU A 3 -56.63 -25.98 -23.22
N ARG A 4 -55.78 -25.33 -24.03
CA ARG A 4 -55.35 -25.88 -25.32
C ARG A 4 -54.45 -27.09 -25.08
N MET A 5 -54.69 -28.14 -25.84
CA MET A 5 -53.94 -29.39 -25.79
C MET A 5 -52.84 -29.41 -26.86
N TRP A 6 -51.65 -29.83 -26.45
CA TRP A 6 -50.44 -29.83 -27.27
C TRP A 6 -49.82 -31.22 -27.33
N TYR A 7 -49.20 -31.53 -28.45
CA TYR A 7 -48.35 -32.70 -28.64
C TYR A 7 -46.91 -32.23 -28.88
N TYR A 8 -45.93 -33.04 -28.48
CA TYR A 8 -44.51 -32.76 -28.70
C TYR A 8 -43.75 -34.02 -29.12
N VAL A 9 -42.58 -33.82 -29.73
CA VAL A 9 -41.68 -34.90 -30.11
C VAL A 9 -40.54 -35.01 -29.11
N LYS A 10 -40.37 -36.19 -28.49
CA LYS A 10 -39.25 -36.52 -27.62
C LYS A 10 -38.70 -37.89 -28.04
N GLU A 11 -37.38 -37.99 -28.20
CA GLU A 11 -36.72 -39.23 -28.65
C GLU A 11 -37.35 -39.84 -29.93
N ASN A 12 -37.73 -38.97 -30.87
CA ASN A 12 -38.36 -39.34 -32.14
C ASN A 12 -39.75 -40.01 -32.01
N LYS A 13 -40.40 -39.92 -30.85
CA LYS A 13 -41.78 -40.36 -30.61
C LYS A 13 -42.68 -39.17 -30.32
N GLN A 14 -43.93 -39.26 -30.77
CA GLN A 14 -44.98 -38.30 -30.44
C GLN A 14 -45.53 -38.60 -29.04
N GLU A 15 -45.55 -37.58 -28.18
CA GLU A 15 -46.13 -37.63 -26.85
C GLU A 15 -47.22 -36.54 -26.70
N GLY A 16 -48.23 -36.82 -25.88
CA GLY A 16 -49.39 -35.94 -25.65
C GLY A 16 -50.74 -36.66 -25.80
N PRO A 17 -51.87 -35.94 -25.69
CA PRO A 17 -51.96 -34.49 -25.52
C PRO A 17 -51.66 -34.04 -24.08
N VAL A 18 -50.93 -32.93 -23.94
CA VAL A 18 -50.66 -32.26 -22.66
C VAL A 18 -51.23 -30.84 -22.66
N PRO A 19 -51.72 -30.33 -21.52
CA PRO A 19 -52.21 -28.95 -21.45
C PRO A 19 -51.10 -27.93 -21.68
N GLN A 20 -51.46 -26.76 -22.24
CA GLN A 20 -50.51 -25.67 -22.54
C GLN A 20 -49.72 -25.21 -21.30
N SER A 21 -50.35 -25.23 -20.11
CA SER A 21 -49.72 -24.93 -18.82
C SER A 21 -48.54 -25.86 -18.53
N LYS A 22 -48.76 -27.17 -18.64
CA LYS A 22 -47.74 -28.21 -18.46
C LYS A 22 -46.61 -28.11 -19.49
N MET A 23 -46.92 -27.73 -20.73
CA MET A 23 -45.88 -27.46 -21.74
C MET A 23 -44.93 -26.33 -21.31
N HIS A 24 -45.45 -25.25 -20.72
CA HIS A 24 -44.63 -24.15 -20.21
C HIS A 24 -43.71 -24.61 -19.07
N GLU A 25 -44.22 -25.42 -18.15
CA GLU A 25 -43.41 -26.01 -17.08
C GLU A 25 -42.27 -26.86 -17.64
N MET A 26 -42.53 -27.67 -18.67
CA MET A 26 -41.51 -28.52 -19.30
C MET A 26 -40.44 -27.72 -20.04
N PHE A 27 -40.77 -26.57 -20.64
CA PHE A 27 -39.78 -25.66 -21.22
C PHE A 27 -38.98 -24.92 -20.13
N ASN A 28 -39.63 -24.45 -19.08
CA ASN A 28 -38.97 -23.78 -17.95
C ASN A 28 -38.03 -24.71 -17.17
N ALA A 29 -38.40 -25.98 -17.04
CA ALA A 29 -37.59 -27.02 -16.41
C ALA A 29 -36.44 -27.54 -17.31
N GLY A 30 -36.34 -27.07 -18.56
CA GLY A 30 -35.33 -27.51 -19.52
C GLY A 30 -35.53 -28.93 -20.05
N ILE A 31 -36.70 -29.54 -19.82
CA ILE A 31 -37.04 -30.89 -20.27
C ILE A 31 -37.26 -30.92 -21.78
N LEU A 32 -37.83 -29.84 -22.32
CA LEU A 32 -38.01 -29.62 -23.76
C LEU A 32 -37.16 -28.42 -24.18
N GLY A 33 -36.45 -28.56 -25.31
CA GLY A 33 -35.64 -27.48 -25.86
C GLY A 33 -36.44 -26.56 -26.80
N ALA A 34 -35.96 -25.35 -27.03
CA ALA A 34 -36.62 -24.39 -27.93
C ALA A 34 -36.81 -24.93 -29.37
N ALA A 35 -35.99 -25.88 -29.81
CA ALA A 35 -36.07 -26.53 -31.11
C ALA A 35 -37.05 -27.72 -31.18
N THR A 36 -37.65 -28.13 -30.05
CA THR A 36 -38.58 -29.26 -30.00
C THR A 36 -39.77 -29.02 -30.92
N LEU A 37 -40.12 -30.03 -31.74
CA LEU A 37 -41.29 -29.99 -32.60
C LEU A 37 -42.56 -30.16 -31.76
N ILE A 38 -43.48 -29.21 -31.89
CA ILE A 38 -44.77 -29.20 -31.21
C ILE A 38 -45.92 -29.07 -32.21
N TRP A 39 -47.09 -29.55 -31.84
CA TRP A 39 -48.29 -29.48 -32.65
C TRP A 39 -49.54 -29.31 -31.80
N SER A 40 -50.49 -28.55 -32.31
CA SER A 40 -51.86 -28.43 -31.78
C SER A 40 -52.83 -28.20 -32.93
N ASP A 41 -54.12 -28.28 -32.63
CA ASP A 41 -55.24 -28.11 -33.57
C ASP A 41 -55.21 -26.82 -34.43
N ASN A 42 -54.54 -25.77 -33.97
CA ASN A 42 -54.35 -24.51 -34.68
C ASN A 42 -53.12 -24.49 -35.62
N LEU A 43 -52.35 -25.56 -35.71
CA LEU A 43 -51.17 -25.67 -36.58
C LEU A 43 -51.42 -26.67 -37.70
N SER A 44 -51.14 -26.28 -38.94
CA SER A 44 -51.25 -27.19 -40.11
C SER A 44 -50.13 -28.23 -40.19
N LYS A 45 -49.02 -28.04 -39.46
CA LYS A 45 -47.86 -28.93 -39.44
C LYS A 45 -47.08 -28.82 -38.14
N TRP A 46 -46.32 -29.87 -37.81
CA TRP A 46 -45.35 -29.87 -36.72
C TRP A 46 -44.42 -28.67 -36.86
N THR A 47 -44.35 -27.86 -35.81
CA THR A 47 -43.63 -26.59 -35.83
C THR A 47 -42.68 -26.53 -34.64
N PRO A 48 -41.42 -26.11 -34.81
CA PRO A 48 -40.51 -25.92 -33.68
C PRO A 48 -41.06 -24.90 -32.67
N ALA A 49 -40.88 -25.17 -31.37
CA ALA A 49 -41.44 -24.36 -30.29
C ALA A 49 -41.02 -22.88 -30.35
N PHE A 50 -39.78 -22.58 -30.75
CA PHE A 50 -39.30 -21.20 -30.92
C PHE A 50 -40.03 -20.38 -32.00
N LYS A 51 -40.80 -21.01 -32.89
CA LYS A 51 -41.60 -20.32 -33.91
C LYS A 51 -43.03 -20.05 -33.46
N VAL A 52 -43.44 -20.58 -32.31
CA VAL A 52 -44.79 -20.43 -31.78
C VAL A 52 -44.77 -19.35 -30.71
N GLU A 53 -45.50 -18.25 -30.93
CA GLU A 53 -45.57 -17.10 -30.02
C GLU A 53 -45.91 -17.48 -28.58
N ALA A 54 -46.74 -18.52 -28.41
CA ALA A 54 -47.14 -19.03 -27.10
C ALA A 54 -45.96 -19.58 -26.27
N PHE A 55 -44.82 -19.89 -26.88
CA PHE A 55 -43.62 -20.41 -26.21
C PHE A 55 -42.38 -19.54 -26.42
N LEU A 56 -42.55 -18.33 -26.99
CA LEU A 56 -41.47 -17.35 -27.02
C LEU A 56 -41.19 -16.89 -25.59
N VAL A 57 -39.96 -17.16 -25.13
CA VAL A 57 -39.45 -16.55 -23.89
C VAL A 57 -39.53 -15.04 -24.09
N LYS A 58 -40.45 -14.38 -23.38
CA LYS A 58 -40.47 -12.91 -23.31
C LYS A 58 -39.09 -12.48 -22.83
N VAL A 59 -38.32 -11.86 -23.73
CA VAL A 59 -37.09 -11.16 -23.35
C VAL A 59 -37.54 -10.10 -22.35
N ILE A 60 -37.26 -10.33 -21.07
CA ILE A 60 -37.45 -9.31 -20.05
C ILE A 60 -36.49 -8.20 -20.46
N PRO A 61 -36.99 -6.99 -20.82
CA PRO A 61 -36.10 -5.89 -21.13
C PRO A 61 -35.21 -5.70 -19.92
N TYR A 62 -33.88 -5.68 -20.15
CA TYR A 62 -32.92 -5.40 -19.10
C TYR A 62 -33.37 -4.14 -18.35
N PRO A 63 -33.33 -4.14 -17.00
CA PRO A 63 -33.59 -2.93 -16.26
C PRO A 63 -32.63 -1.84 -16.78
N PRO A 64 -33.09 -0.57 -16.87
CA PRO A 64 -32.23 0.51 -17.29
C PRO A 64 -30.93 0.48 -16.46
N PRO A 65 -29.77 0.75 -17.09
CA PRO A 65 -28.52 0.79 -16.35
C PRO A 65 -28.70 1.72 -15.16
N LEU A 66 -28.29 1.26 -13.98
CA LEU A 66 -28.29 2.08 -12.77
C LEU A 66 -27.71 3.46 -13.14
N PRO A 67 -28.27 4.57 -12.59
CA PRO A 67 -27.65 5.87 -12.75
C PRO A 67 -26.15 5.70 -12.51
N LYS A 68 -25.31 6.23 -13.41
CA LYS A 68 -23.87 6.28 -13.14
C LYS A 68 -23.71 7.02 -11.82
N GLN A 69 -23.66 6.28 -10.72
CA GLN A 69 -22.97 6.73 -9.54
C GLN A 69 -21.57 6.96 -10.08
N GLU A 70 -21.18 8.23 -10.21
CA GLU A 70 -19.77 8.54 -10.13
C GLU A 70 -19.27 7.71 -8.94
N PRO A 71 -18.32 6.78 -9.16
CA PRO A 71 -17.82 5.97 -8.08
C PRO A 71 -17.52 6.95 -6.95
N PRO A 72 -18.08 6.75 -5.73
CA PRO A 72 -17.84 7.66 -4.61
C PRO A 72 -16.35 7.94 -4.63
N PRO A 73 -15.92 9.23 -4.64
CA PRO A 73 -14.58 9.63 -5.06
C PRO A 73 -13.63 8.64 -4.47
N ILE A 74 -13.13 7.73 -5.33
CA ILE A 74 -12.32 6.61 -4.90
C ILE A 74 -11.23 7.30 -4.10
N PRO A 75 -11.11 7.10 -2.77
CA PRO A 75 -10.06 7.75 -2.01
C PRO A 75 -8.81 7.34 -2.76
N SER A 76 -8.20 8.31 -3.44
CA SER A 76 -7.35 8.11 -4.61
C SER A 76 -6.55 6.85 -4.36
N LEU A 77 -6.83 5.78 -5.12
CA LEU A 77 -6.29 4.46 -4.89
C LEU A 77 -4.78 4.50 -5.21
N GLY A 78 -4.01 5.19 -4.37
CA GLY A 78 -2.56 5.13 -4.26
C GLY A 78 -2.09 3.76 -3.79
N LEU A 79 -3.00 2.80 -3.65
CA LEU A 79 -2.71 1.38 -3.45
C LEU A 79 -2.35 0.64 -4.75
N LEU A 80 -2.57 1.23 -5.93
CA LEU A 80 -2.05 0.70 -7.21
C LEU A 80 -0.94 1.54 -7.84
N ALA A 81 -0.59 2.68 -7.23
CA ALA A 81 0.69 3.33 -7.51
C ALA A 81 1.76 2.43 -6.88
N GLY A 82 2.37 1.56 -7.68
CA GLY A 82 3.34 0.55 -7.23
C GLY A 82 4.27 1.10 -6.16
N ILE A 83 4.47 0.32 -5.08
CA ILE A 83 5.32 0.65 -3.91
C ILE A 83 6.46 1.54 -4.38
N GLN A 84 6.36 2.85 -4.13
CA GLN A 84 7.29 3.78 -4.74
C GLN A 84 8.61 3.67 -3.98
N VAL A 85 9.51 2.85 -4.50
CA VAL A 85 10.80 2.56 -3.88
C VAL A 85 11.73 3.75 -4.09
N ARG A 86 12.03 4.50 -3.02
CA ARG A 86 12.97 5.64 -3.06
C ARG A 86 14.06 5.50 -1.99
N PRO A 87 15.08 4.65 -2.19
CA PRO A 87 16.09 4.35 -1.18
C PRO A 87 16.84 5.60 -0.71
N TRP A 88 17.27 6.43 -1.66
CA TRP A 88 18.00 7.67 -1.37
C TRP A 88 17.18 8.68 -0.58
N VAL A 89 15.88 8.80 -0.84
CA VAL A 89 15.01 9.71 -0.10
C VAL A 89 14.92 9.27 1.37
N ARG A 90 14.76 7.96 1.63
CA ARG A 90 14.76 7.41 2.99
C ARG A 90 16.09 7.63 3.70
N PHE A 91 17.19 7.42 2.99
CA PHE A 91 18.55 7.64 3.51
C PHE A 91 18.77 9.11 3.90
N TRP A 92 18.49 10.04 3.01
CA TRP A 92 18.72 11.47 3.27
C TRP A 92 17.79 12.04 4.33
N ALA A 93 16.54 11.58 4.41
CA ALA A 93 15.63 11.91 5.52
C ALA A 93 16.23 11.51 6.87
N ARG A 94 16.81 10.30 6.95
CA ARG A 94 17.49 9.79 8.14
C ARG A 94 18.78 10.55 8.46
N MET A 95 19.59 10.87 7.45
CA MET A 95 20.83 11.64 7.64
C MET A 95 20.52 13.05 8.14
N PHE A 96 19.50 13.70 7.58
CA PHE A 96 19.06 15.02 8.05
C PHE A 96 18.68 15.00 9.53
N ASP A 97 17.88 14.01 9.94
CA ASP A 97 17.48 13.81 11.32
C ASP A 97 18.68 13.61 12.26
N LEU A 98 19.58 12.68 11.91
CA LEU A 98 20.77 12.37 12.71
C LEU A 98 21.73 13.57 12.81
N CYS A 99 22.02 14.25 11.69
CA CYS A 99 22.87 15.44 11.66
C CYS A 99 22.28 16.56 12.51
N SER A 100 20.99 16.88 12.32
CA SER A 100 20.30 17.94 13.06
C SER A 100 20.29 17.64 14.56
N PHE A 101 19.94 16.40 14.92
CA PHE A 101 19.91 15.99 16.32
C PHE A 101 21.30 15.97 16.94
N SER A 102 22.33 15.49 16.22
CA SER A 102 23.69 15.44 16.74
C SER A 102 24.27 16.81 17.07
N LEU A 103 24.00 17.83 16.24
CA LEU A 103 24.39 19.21 16.52
C LEU A 103 23.74 19.74 17.79
N LEU A 104 22.41 19.60 17.89
CA LEU A 104 21.64 20.09 19.02
C LEU A 104 22.01 19.34 20.31
N ALA A 105 22.01 18.01 20.27
CA ALA A 105 22.32 17.17 21.42
C ALA A 105 23.78 17.32 21.85
N GLY A 106 24.74 17.36 20.92
CA GLY A 106 26.15 17.58 21.23
C GLY A 106 26.38 18.91 21.94
N PHE A 107 25.80 20.00 21.41
CA PHE A 107 25.85 21.31 22.05
C PHE A 107 25.24 21.30 23.46
N VAL A 108 24.01 20.80 23.61
CA VAL A 108 23.30 20.75 24.90
C VAL A 108 24.07 19.90 25.92
N LEU A 109 24.53 18.71 25.53
CA LEU A 109 25.25 17.80 26.43
C LEU A 109 26.55 18.43 26.92
N VAL A 110 27.36 19.03 26.05
CA VAL A 110 28.63 19.67 26.46
C VAL A 110 28.37 20.94 27.27
N PHE A 111 27.36 21.73 26.92
CA PHE A 111 27.03 22.96 27.64
C PHE A 111 26.61 22.70 29.10
N PHE A 112 25.72 21.72 29.32
CA PHE A 112 25.25 21.38 30.68
C PHE A 112 26.17 20.40 31.42
N HIS A 113 26.90 19.57 30.68
CA HIS A 113 27.84 18.59 31.22
C HIS A 113 29.20 18.67 30.51
N PRO A 114 30.06 19.66 30.85
CA PRO A 114 31.34 19.87 30.18
C PRO A 114 32.24 18.64 30.15
N SER A 115 32.16 17.75 31.14
CA SER A 115 32.91 16.49 31.17
C SER A 115 32.67 15.59 29.95
N MET A 116 31.56 15.77 29.21
CA MET A 116 31.27 15.04 27.97
C MET A 116 32.29 15.33 26.87
N SER A 117 32.98 16.48 26.89
CA SER A 117 34.02 16.79 25.90
C SER A 117 35.26 15.92 26.03
N ASN A 118 35.45 15.26 27.17
CA ASN A 118 36.58 14.35 27.41
C ASN A 118 36.29 12.93 26.91
N MET A 119 35.05 12.64 26.52
CA MET A 119 34.66 11.33 26.00
C MET A 119 35.22 11.16 24.58
N PRO A 120 35.70 9.96 24.20
CA PRO A 120 36.08 9.70 22.80
C PRO A 120 34.92 10.01 21.85
N ASP A 121 35.19 10.70 20.74
CA ASP A 121 34.18 11.15 19.76
C ASP A 121 33.21 10.03 19.33
N PHE A 122 33.77 8.83 19.10
CA PHE A 122 32.98 7.66 18.75
C PHE A 122 31.96 7.31 19.85
N ALA A 123 32.37 7.30 21.11
CA ALA A 123 31.51 6.93 22.23
C ALA A 123 30.44 8.00 22.51
N LEU A 124 30.77 9.29 22.33
CA LEU A 124 29.79 10.37 22.38
C LEU A 124 28.77 10.25 21.23
N GLY A 125 29.23 9.96 20.01
CA GLY A 125 28.36 9.71 18.86
C GLY A 125 27.42 8.52 19.07
N MET A 126 27.93 7.43 19.66
CA MET A 126 27.14 6.27 20.06
C MET A 126 26.05 6.63 21.06
N LEU A 127 26.38 7.41 22.10
CA LEU A 127 25.42 7.88 23.10
C LEU A 127 24.32 8.74 22.46
N ILE A 128 24.70 9.70 21.59
CA ILE A 128 23.76 10.58 20.89
C ILE A 128 22.81 9.77 20.00
N ILE A 129 23.33 8.84 19.20
CA ILE A 129 22.50 7.99 18.33
C ILE A 129 21.58 7.09 19.17
N PHE A 130 22.06 6.58 20.30
CA PHE A 130 21.23 5.79 21.21
C PHE A 130 20.07 6.61 21.79
N ILE A 131 20.33 7.85 22.24
CA ILE A 131 19.27 8.78 22.70
C ILE A 131 18.28 9.07 21.55
N TRP A 132 18.78 9.24 20.32
CA TRP A 132 17.94 9.49 19.15
C TRP A 132 16.90 8.38 18.92
N ILE A 133 17.17 7.13 19.27
CA ILE A 133 16.20 6.02 19.15
C ILE A 133 14.91 6.35 19.91
N PHE A 134 15.02 6.88 21.12
CA PHE A 134 13.86 7.26 21.94
C PHE A 134 13.18 8.51 21.40
N VAL A 135 13.96 9.52 21.00
CA VAL A 135 13.44 10.76 20.42
C VAL A 135 12.66 10.46 19.14
N GLU A 136 13.23 9.73 18.20
CA GLU A 136 12.55 9.30 16.97
C GLU A 136 11.24 8.58 17.28
N SER A 137 11.27 7.66 18.24
CA SER A 137 10.09 6.85 18.57
C SER A 137 8.97 7.69 19.14
N SER A 138 9.29 8.69 19.96
CA SER A 138 8.34 9.71 20.44
C SER A 138 7.81 10.58 19.29
N LEU A 139 8.67 11.02 18.36
CA LEU A 139 8.26 11.84 17.21
C LEU A 139 7.29 11.09 16.29
N ILE A 140 7.60 9.83 15.99
CA ILE A 140 6.77 8.98 15.14
C ILE A 140 5.43 8.67 15.83
N SER A 141 5.42 8.35 17.12
CA SER A 141 4.17 7.97 17.79
C SER A 141 3.21 9.14 18.00
N THR A 142 3.74 10.34 18.27
CA THR A 142 2.93 11.54 18.50
C THR A 142 2.54 12.24 17.20
N TRP A 143 3.53 12.60 16.38
CA TRP A 143 3.31 13.38 15.15
C TRP A 143 3.17 12.53 13.90
N GLY A 144 3.63 11.28 13.91
CA GLY A 144 3.65 10.43 12.71
C GLY A 144 4.81 10.74 11.76
N SER A 145 5.74 11.62 12.15
CA SER A 145 6.85 12.06 11.32
C SER A 145 8.00 12.60 12.18
N THR A 146 9.20 12.63 11.61
CA THR A 146 10.38 13.36 12.10
C THR A 146 10.63 14.60 11.20
N PRO A 147 11.48 15.56 11.60
CA PRO A 147 11.81 16.72 10.77
C PRO A 147 12.33 16.35 9.38
N GLY A 148 13.25 15.39 9.28
CA GLY A 148 13.77 14.86 8.03
C GLY A 148 12.69 14.17 7.21
N LYS A 149 11.87 13.31 7.84
CA LYS A 149 10.76 12.65 7.13
C LYS A 149 9.74 13.65 6.58
N TRP A 150 9.48 14.72 7.32
CA TRP A 150 8.61 15.82 6.88
C TRP A 150 9.24 16.59 5.71
N LEU A 151 10.54 16.91 5.80
CA LEU A 151 11.27 17.62 4.75
C LEU A 151 11.29 16.82 3.44
N PHE A 152 11.55 15.52 3.52
CA PHE A 152 11.68 14.61 2.38
C PHE A 152 10.37 13.93 1.97
N LYS A 153 9.25 14.30 2.59
CA LYS A 153 7.91 13.77 2.27
C LYS A 153 7.85 12.23 2.31
N THR A 154 8.47 11.65 3.33
CA THR A 154 8.37 10.24 3.66
C THR A 154 7.40 10.07 4.83
N SER A 155 6.44 9.17 4.73
CA SER A 155 5.53 8.85 5.85
C SER A 155 5.74 7.40 6.27
N LEU A 156 5.53 7.15 7.56
CA LEU A 156 5.61 5.82 8.16
C LEU A 156 4.28 5.49 8.84
N ARG A 157 3.64 4.41 8.41
CA ARG A 157 2.37 3.92 8.94
C ARG A 157 2.45 2.43 9.25
N ASN A 158 1.55 1.94 10.09
CA ASN A 158 1.36 0.50 10.26
C ASN A 158 0.59 -0.08 9.05
N GLY A 159 0.42 -1.41 9.03
CA GLY A 159 -0.36 -2.10 7.98
C GLY A 159 -1.83 -1.66 7.87
N ALA A 160 -2.41 -1.05 8.91
CA ALA A 160 -3.77 -0.51 8.91
C ALA A 160 -3.85 0.95 8.40
N GLY A 161 -2.71 1.63 8.22
CA GLY A 161 -2.64 3.03 7.82
C GLY A 161 -2.53 4.04 8.98
N ASP A 162 -2.53 3.57 10.23
CA ASP A 162 -2.44 4.42 11.42
C ASP A 162 -1.00 4.82 11.77
N LYS A 163 -0.88 5.80 12.69
CA LYS A 163 0.41 6.10 13.33
C LYS A 163 0.90 4.88 14.13
N LEU A 164 2.21 4.71 14.23
CA LEU A 164 2.79 3.66 15.06
C LEU A 164 2.56 3.99 16.54
N THR A 165 2.36 2.97 17.36
CA THR A 165 2.47 3.13 18.82
C THR A 165 3.92 3.40 19.19
N PHE A 166 4.17 3.95 20.40
CA PHE A 166 5.54 4.19 20.86
C PHE A 166 6.38 2.91 20.88
N SER A 167 5.82 1.79 21.36
CA SER A 167 6.53 0.51 21.39
C SER A 167 6.88 0.01 19.99
N SER A 168 5.94 0.05 19.04
CA SER A 168 6.22 -0.34 17.66
C SER A 168 7.26 0.57 17.00
N ALA A 169 7.18 1.88 17.24
CA ALA A 169 8.18 2.83 16.77
C ALA A 169 9.56 2.57 17.37
N LEU A 170 9.63 2.24 18.67
CA LEU A 170 10.87 1.93 19.38
C LEU A 170 11.54 0.67 18.86
N THR A 171 10.78 -0.42 18.72
CA THR A 171 11.28 -1.68 18.14
C THR A 171 11.83 -1.48 16.73
N ARG A 172 11.14 -0.67 15.92
CA ARG A 172 11.60 -0.30 14.58
C ARG A 172 12.88 0.54 14.62
N SER A 173 12.91 1.59 15.42
CA SER A 173 14.06 2.51 15.51
C SER A 173 15.31 1.79 16.01
N PHE A 174 15.17 0.90 17.00
CA PHE A 174 16.23 0.04 17.49
C PHE A 174 16.73 -0.94 16.40
N SER A 175 15.79 -1.55 15.67
CA SER A 175 16.11 -2.43 14.54
C SER A 175 16.89 -1.72 13.43
N VAL A 176 16.55 -0.46 13.13
CA VAL A 176 17.28 0.36 12.17
C VAL A 176 18.68 0.68 12.69
N TRP A 177 18.83 0.97 13.97
CA TRP A 177 20.16 1.21 14.58
C TRP A 177 21.06 -0.03 14.50
N TRP A 178 20.54 -1.22 14.85
CA TRP A 178 21.29 -2.48 14.79
C TRP A 178 21.55 -2.94 13.34
N ARG A 179 20.50 -3.12 12.53
CA ARG A 179 20.57 -3.75 11.19
C ARG A 179 20.79 -2.78 10.05
N GLY A 180 20.54 -1.49 10.26
CA GLY A 180 20.69 -0.45 9.24
C GLY A 180 21.96 0.36 9.42
N LEU A 181 22.16 0.89 10.63
CA LEU A 181 23.34 1.72 10.97
C LEU A 181 24.55 0.89 11.44
N GLY A 182 24.41 -0.44 11.59
CA GLY A 182 25.51 -1.30 12.02
C GLY A 182 26.07 -0.91 13.38
N ILE A 183 25.19 -0.47 14.29
CA ILE A 183 25.49 0.11 15.62
C ILE A 183 26.20 1.47 15.54
N GLY A 184 26.86 1.82 14.43
CA GLY A 184 27.62 3.06 14.24
C GLY A 184 29.06 2.82 13.78
N PHE A 185 29.48 1.57 13.57
CA PHE A 185 30.83 1.26 13.08
C PHE A 185 30.97 1.60 11.58
N PRO A 186 31.97 2.41 11.16
CA PRO A 186 32.06 2.96 9.80
C PRO A 186 32.09 1.95 8.64
N ILE A 187 32.69 0.76 8.84
CA ILE A 187 32.70 -0.27 7.79
C ILE A 187 31.38 -1.06 7.80
N VAL A 188 30.88 -1.39 9.00
CA VAL A 188 29.66 -2.17 9.17
C VAL A 188 28.45 -1.41 8.61
N ILE A 189 28.35 -0.10 8.86
CA ILE A 189 27.27 0.75 8.33
C ILE A 189 27.20 0.73 6.81
N LEU A 190 28.33 0.72 6.09
CA LEU A 190 28.34 0.66 4.63
C LEU A 190 27.80 -0.67 4.12
N ILE A 191 28.21 -1.77 4.75
CA ILE A 191 27.75 -3.12 4.40
C ILE A 191 26.24 -3.25 4.68
N THR A 192 25.77 -2.84 5.86
CA THR A 192 24.36 -2.93 6.24
C THR A 192 23.48 -2.03 5.36
N LEU A 193 23.94 -0.83 5.00
CA LEU A 193 23.24 0.05 4.08
C LEU A 193 23.20 -0.52 2.65
N ALA A 194 24.28 -1.15 2.17
CA ALA A 194 24.30 -1.81 0.87
C ALA A 194 23.30 -2.98 0.82
N ILE A 195 23.25 -3.80 1.87
CA ILE A 195 22.26 -4.87 2.02
C ILE A 195 20.84 -4.30 2.07
N ALA A 196 20.61 -3.26 2.87
CA ALA A 196 19.30 -2.62 2.99
C ALA A 196 18.83 -1.99 1.67
N HIS A 197 19.74 -1.37 0.92
CA HIS A 197 19.47 -0.84 -0.41
C HIS A 197 19.06 -1.98 -1.36
N ASN A 198 19.84 -3.06 -1.42
CA ASN A 198 19.55 -4.21 -2.26
C ASN A 198 18.17 -4.82 -1.94
N ASN A 199 17.87 -5.06 -0.66
CA ASN A 199 16.58 -5.59 -0.21
C ASN A 199 15.43 -4.64 -0.58
N LEU A 200 15.62 -3.33 -0.39
CA LEU A 200 14.61 -2.34 -0.72
C LEU A 200 14.36 -2.27 -2.24
N THR A 201 15.41 -2.35 -3.07
CA THR A 201 15.27 -2.29 -4.54
C THR A 201 14.74 -3.58 -5.15
N LYS A 202 15.04 -4.76 -4.57
CA LYS A 202 14.60 -6.06 -5.08
C LYS A 202 13.23 -6.45 -4.52
N ASP A 203 13.02 -6.27 -3.22
CA ASP A 203 11.83 -6.76 -2.51
C ASP A 203 10.83 -5.65 -2.19
N GLY A 204 11.17 -4.38 -2.43
CA GLY A 204 10.33 -3.22 -2.10
C GLY A 204 10.25 -2.90 -0.60
N ILE A 205 10.93 -3.66 0.26
CA ILE A 205 10.83 -3.54 1.72
C ILE A 205 12.16 -3.90 2.42
N THR A 206 12.47 -3.21 3.52
CA THR A 206 13.65 -3.52 4.34
C THR A 206 13.32 -4.53 5.44
N SER A 207 14.32 -5.24 5.96
CA SER A 207 14.14 -6.31 6.96
C SER A 207 13.38 -5.84 8.21
N TRP A 208 13.70 -4.66 8.73
CA TRP A 208 13.04 -4.08 9.90
C TRP A 208 11.64 -3.53 9.64
N ASP A 209 11.30 -3.23 8.38
CA ASP A 209 9.94 -2.83 8.02
C ASP A 209 9.05 -4.07 7.83
N ARG A 210 9.61 -5.16 7.32
CA ARG A 210 8.93 -6.46 7.16
C ARG A 210 8.50 -7.05 8.51
N GLU A 211 9.38 -7.01 9.51
CA GLU A 211 9.13 -7.63 10.83
C GLU A 211 7.95 -6.99 11.58
N GLY A 212 7.77 -5.68 11.47
CA GLY A 212 6.68 -4.95 12.15
C GLY A 212 5.50 -4.58 11.25
N ASN A 213 5.44 -5.11 10.03
CA ASN A 213 4.44 -4.74 9.01
C ASN A 213 4.31 -3.20 8.83
N PHE A 214 5.46 -2.53 8.70
CA PHE A 214 5.54 -1.09 8.54
C PHE A 214 5.54 -0.71 7.08
N ILE A 215 4.71 0.28 6.73
CA ILE A 215 4.57 0.80 5.37
C ILE A 215 5.25 2.16 5.31
N VAL A 216 6.20 2.28 4.39
CA VAL A 216 6.89 3.54 4.08
C VAL A 216 6.36 4.07 2.75
N SER A 217 5.71 5.24 2.79
CA SER A 217 5.18 5.91 1.59
C SER A 217 5.94 7.20 1.30
N HIS A 218 5.85 7.64 0.05
CA HIS A 218 6.55 8.82 -0.46
C HIS A 218 5.60 9.71 -1.25
N ASP A 219 5.67 11.02 -1.03
CA ASP A 219 5.01 12.00 -1.90
C ASP A 219 6.01 12.70 -2.82
N LYS A 220 5.51 13.60 -3.68
CA LYS A 220 6.35 14.48 -4.49
C LYS A 220 7.05 15.51 -3.59
N ILE A 221 8.37 15.60 -3.72
CA ILE A 221 9.19 16.58 -3.01
C ILE A 221 9.26 17.84 -3.88
N GLY A 222 8.79 18.97 -3.36
CA GLY A 222 8.87 20.25 -4.06
C GLY A 222 10.30 20.81 -4.10
N PRO A 223 10.65 21.64 -5.10
CA PRO A 223 12.02 22.14 -5.30
C PRO A 223 12.57 22.93 -4.10
N MET A 224 11.73 23.70 -3.41
CA MET A 224 12.15 24.45 -2.22
C MET A 224 12.64 23.54 -1.08
N ARG A 225 12.02 22.37 -0.89
CA ARG A 225 12.46 21.40 0.14
C ARG A 225 13.82 20.80 -0.21
N VAL A 226 14.07 20.58 -1.50
CA VAL A 226 15.37 20.11 -2.01
C VAL A 226 16.45 21.17 -1.77
N ILE A 227 16.17 22.44 -2.09
CA ILE A 227 17.10 23.55 -1.86
C ILE A 227 17.43 23.68 -0.37
N VAL A 228 16.42 23.63 0.51
CA VAL A 228 16.62 23.65 1.97
C VAL A 228 17.49 22.48 2.45
N ALA A 229 17.26 21.27 1.95
CA ALA A 229 18.06 20.11 2.31
C ALA A 229 19.53 20.27 1.85
N ILE A 230 19.77 20.79 0.64
CA ILE A 230 21.12 21.02 0.11
C ILE A 230 21.85 22.06 0.95
N ILE A 231 21.22 23.22 1.23
CA ILE A 231 21.80 24.28 2.05
C ILE A 231 22.13 23.74 3.45
N PHE A 232 21.23 22.95 4.04
CA PHE A 232 21.47 22.32 5.34
C PHE A 232 22.72 21.46 5.34
N PHE A 233 22.88 20.53 4.38
CA PHE A 233 24.05 19.65 4.36
C PHE A 233 25.36 20.40 4.08
N ILE A 234 25.34 21.40 3.18
CA ILE A 234 26.52 22.26 2.94
C ILE A 234 26.91 22.98 4.23
N GLY A 235 25.93 23.61 4.90
CA GLY A 235 26.16 24.31 6.16
C GLY A 235 26.65 23.39 7.27
N TYR A 236 26.10 22.17 7.37
CA TYR A 236 26.52 21.14 8.32
C TYR A 236 27.99 20.77 8.11
N PHE A 237 28.38 20.37 6.90
CA PHE A 237 29.76 19.96 6.62
C PHE A 237 30.76 21.11 6.76
N TYR A 238 30.37 22.32 6.37
CA TYR A 238 31.18 23.52 6.57
C TYR A 238 31.43 23.79 8.06
N LEU A 239 30.38 23.74 8.88
CA LEU A 239 30.48 23.94 10.33
C LEU A 239 31.35 22.87 10.99
N ILE A 240 31.14 21.59 10.68
CA ILE A 240 31.98 20.51 11.22
C ILE A 240 33.45 20.70 10.80
N GLY A 241 33.70 21.05 9.54
CA GLY A 241 35.05 21.34 9.06
C GLY A 241 35.72 22.49 9.82
N LEU A 242 34.99 23.57 10.09
CA LEU A 242 35.48 24.69 10.91
C LEU A 242 35.80 24.27 12.34
N LEU A 243 34.91 23.51 12.99
CA LEU A 243 35.11 23.04 14.36
C LEU A 243 36.33 22.13 14.48
N THR A 244 36.50 21.19 13.55
CA THR A 244 37.67 20.31 13.52
C THR A 244 38.96 21.07 13.23
N ALA A 245 38.92 22.08 12.34
CA ALA A 245 40.08 22.94 12.09
C ALA A 245 40.45 23.74 13.34
N TYR A 246 39.46 24.32 14.03
CA TYR A 246 39.66 25.07 15.27
C TYR A 246 40.32 24.21 16.35
N GLN A 247 39.81 23.00 16.60
CA GLN A 247 40.37 22.05 17.57
C GLN A 247 41.81 21.62 17.26
N ARG A 248 42.23 21.62 15.98
CA ARG A 248 43.60 21.29 15.59
C ARG A 248 44.58 22.43 15.85
N HIS A 249 44.09 23.67 15.89
CA HIS A 249 44.90 24.87 16.04
C HIS A 249 44.91 25.44 17.47
N SER A 250 44.00 24.98 18.34
CA SER A 250 43.96 25.26 19.79
C SER A 250 44.79 24.26 20.59
#